data_AF-A0A6I7X0M7-F1
#
_entry.id   AF-A0A6I7X0M7-F1
#
_cell.length_a   1.000
_cell.length_b   1.000
_cell.length_c   1.000
_cell.angle_alpha   90.00
_cell.angle_beta   90.00
_cell.angle_gamma   90.00
#
_symmetry.space_group_name_H-M   'P 1'
#
loop_
_entity.id
_entity.type
_entity.pdbx_description
1 polymer ?
#
loop_
_entity_poly.entity_id
_entity_poly.type
_entity_poly.pdbx_seq_one_letter_code
_entity_poly.pdbx_strand_id
1 'polypeptide(L)'
;SEFSSDEQLLEMYKVSLRHEIRKNTYDPHTGNVIVSPNRALAMRIVARHYIKLFTAKDESSLKLRKDYAFPLNSVLNEQDARQLTAFFCWTAWAAVTNRPNDDVSYTSNWPHDPLVGNTPSASILMWSLISILMLLAGIGWIVWYYARQFDVWREHQEPAHGYAQEDMMTTMHITPSM
;
A
#
# COMPACT_ATOMS: atom_id res chain seq x y z
N SER A 1 6.90 11.95 36.95
CA SER A 1 7.85 12.72 36.14
C SER A 1 7.12 13.94 35.62
N GLU A 2 7.51 15.14 36.04
CA GLU A 2 6.96 16.39 35.49
C GLU A 2 7.56 16.63 34.10
N PHE A 3 6.70 16.74 33.09
CA PHE A 3 7.10 17.14 31.74
C PHE A 3 7.58 18.60 31.76
N SER A 4 8.62 18.92 31.00
CA SER A 4 9.05 20.31 30.78
C SER A 4 7.97 21.11 30.04
N SER A 5 7.91 22.43 30.26
CA SER A 5 6.99 23.33 29.53
C SER A 5 7.08 23.16 28.02
N ASP A 6 8.28 22.92 27.49
CA ASP A 6 8.50 22.73 26.04
C ASP A 6 7.93 21.40 25.53
N GLU A 7 7.98 20.36 26.35
CA GLU A 7 7.40 19.05 26.01
C GLU A 7 5.88 19.12 25.98
N GLN A 8 5.27 19.83 26.94
CA GLN A 8 3.82 20.07 26.97
C GLN A 8 3.35 20.82 25.72
N LEU A 9 4.09 21.87 25.31
CA LEU A 9 3.79 22.63 24.09
C LEU A 9 3.92 21.77 22.84
N LEU A 10 4.95 20.93 22.75
CA LEU A 10 5.15 20.03 21.62
C LEU A 10 4.00 19.04 21.47
N GLU A 11 3.56 18.41 22.57
CA GLU A 11 2.44 17.47 22.54
C GLU A 11 1.12 18.16 22.14
N MET A 12 0.88 19.38 22.63
CA MET A 12 -0.26 20.19 22.20
C MET A 12 -0.25 20.45 20.69
N TYR A 13 0.91 20.75 20.10
CA TYR A 13 1.04 20.94 18.66
C TYR A 13 0.80 19.65 17.87
N LYS A 14 1.30 18.50 18.33
CA LYS A 14 1.06 17.21 17.69
C LYS A 14 -0.43 16.86 17.64
N VAL A 15 -1.13 17.06 18.76
CA VAL A 15 -2.58 16.81 18.85
C VAL A 15 -3.36 17.76 17.94
N SER A 16 -3.03 19.05 17.97
CA SER A 16 -3.68 20.07 17.12
C SER A 16 -3.48 19.78 15.63
N LEU A 17 -2.24 19.43 15.24
CA LEU A 17 -1.91 19.01 13.88
C LEU A 17 -2.75 17.80 13.45
N ARG A 18 -2.85 16.78 14.31
CA ARG A 18 -3.61 15.56 13.99
C ARG A 18 -5.10 15.88 13.78
N HIS A 19 -5.70 16.68 14.63
CA HIS A 19 -7.10 17.10 14.46
C HIS A 19 -7.32 17.89 13.17
N GLU A 20 -6.41 18.81 12.85
CA GLU A 20 -6.50 19.62 11.63
C GLU A 20 -6.34 18.77 10.37
N ILE A 21 -5.30 17.93 10.31
CA ILE A 21 -4.91 17.25 9.07
C ILE A 21 -5.83 16.08 8.72
N ARG A 22 -6.39 15.40 9.74
CA ARG A 22 -7.29 14.25 9.57
C ARG A 22 -8.72 14.65 9.25
N LYS A 23 -9.14 15.87 9.61
CA LYS A 23 -10.50 16.35 9.34
C LYS A 23 -10.73 16.45 7.83
N ASN A 24 -11.81 15.83 7.36
CA ASN A 24 -12.23 15.94 5.98
C ASN A 24 -12.92 17.28 5.72
N THR A 25 -12.35 18.06 4.81
CA THR A 25 -12.83 19.39 4.39
C THR A 25 -13.21 19.43 2.92
N TYR A 26 -13.38 18.26 2.31
CA TYR A 26 -13.91 18.12 0.95
C TYR A 26 -15.40 18.46 0.94
N ASP A 27 -15.78 19.38 0.05
CA ASP A 27 -17.18 19.71 -0.23
C ASP A 27 -17.62 19.02 -1.52
N PRO A 28 -18.57 18.06 -1.46
CA PRO A 28 -19.03 17.33 -2.63
C PRO A 28 -19.84 18.19 -3.62
N HIS A 29 -20.37 19.35 -3.20
CA HIS A 29 -21.13 20.24 -4.09
C HIS A 29 -20.22 21.10 -4.96
N THR A 30 -19.09 21.57 -4.40
CA THR A 30 -18.14 22.43 -5.12
C THR A 30 -16.92 21.68 -5.64
N GLY A 31 -16.66 20.47 -5.15
CA GLY A 31 -15.45 19.69 -5.45
C GLY A 31 -14.18 20.24 -4.78
N ASN A 32 -14.31 21.22 -3.88
CA ASN A 32 -13.17 21.90 -3.27
C ASN A 32 -12.73 21.22 -1.97
N VAL A 33 -11.43 21.28 -1.69
CA VAL A 33 -10.84 20.91 -0.39
C VAL A 33 -10.31 22.19 0.27
N ILE A 34 -10.83 22.52 1.44
CA ILE A 34 -10.40 23.73 2.18
C ILE A 34 -9.31 23.36 3.19
N VAL A 35 -8.16 24.02 3.12
CA VAL A 35 -7.05 23.81 4.06
C VAL A 35 -6.74 25.08 4.85
N SER A 36 -6.18 24.94 6.04
CA SER A 36 -5.79 26.10 6.85
C SER A 36 -4.69 26.94 6.16
N PRO A 37 -4.52 28.21 6.52
CA PRO A 37 -3.42 29.04 6.02
C PRO A 37 -2.03 28.43 6.30
N ASN A 38 -1.85 27.81 7.47
CA ASN A 38 -0.61 27.16 7.87
C ASN A 38 -0.34 25.92 7.02
N ARG A 39 -1.35 25.08 6.79
CA ARG A 39 -1.24 23.91 5.90
C ARG A 39 -0.98 24.34 4.46
N ALA A 40 -1.62 25.39 3.96
CA ALA A 40 -1.36 25.94 2.63
C ALA A 40 0.08 26.48 2.50
N LEU A 41 0.63 27.11 3.55
CA LEU A 41 2.04 27.52 3.58
C LEU A 41 2.97 26.30 3.55
N ALA A 42 2.72 25.29 4.39
CA ALA A 42 3.49 24.06 4.43
C ALA A 42 3.48 23.33 3.08
N MET A 43 2.30 23.18 2.45
CA MET A 43 2.16 22.61 1.11
C MET A 43 2.99 23.37 0.08
N ARG A 44 3.02 24.72 0.11
CA ARG A 44 3.86 25.53 -0.79
C ARG A 44 5.36 25.35 -0.53
N ILE A 45 5.78 25.14 0.71
CA ILE A 45 7.19 24.85 1.05
C ILE A 45 7.60 23.50 0.47
N VAL A 46 6.81 22.45 0.73
CA VAL A 46 7.04 21.09 0.21
C VAL A 46 6.98 21.08 -1.32
N ALA A 47 6.03 21.81 -1.91
CA ALA A 47 5.89 21.86 -3.36
C ALA A 47 7.12 22.47 -4.05
N ARG A 48 7.71 23.53 -3.47
CA ARG A 48 8.96 24.12 -3.98
C ARG A 48 10.12 23.11 -3.98
N HIS A 49 10.19 22.23 -2.98
CA HIS A 49 11.21 21.18 -2.95
C HIS A 49 11.06 20.22 -4.14
N TYR A 50 9.87 19.65 -4.36
CA TYR A 50 9.64 18.73 -5.47
C TYR A 50 9.79 19.40 -6.84
N ILE A 51 9.28 20.62 -7.02
CA ILE A 51 9.47 21.36 -8.28
C ILE A 51 10.95 21.51 -8.59
N LYS A 52 11.78 21.92 -7.62
CA LYS A 52 13.24 21.99 -7.80
C LYS A 52 13.85 20.64 -8.13
N LEU A 53 13.47 19.58 -7.41
CA LEU A 53 13.93 18.21 -7.67
C LEU A 53 13.65 17.78 -9.11
N PHE A 54 12.44 17.98 -9.63
CA PHE A 54 12.05 17.53 -10.96
C PHE A 54 12.56 18.42 -12.10
N THR A 55 12.80 19.70 -11.84
CA THR A 55 13.34 20.67 -12.82
C THR A 55 14.87 20.82 -12.77
N ALA A 56 15.55 20.20 -11.79
CA ALA A 56 17.00 20.25 -11.58
C ALA A 56 17.58 21.69 -11.52
N LYS A 57 16.86 22.62 -10.87
CA LYS A 57 17.18 24.07 -10.89
C LYS A 57 18.44 24.48 -10.12
N ASP A 58 18.92 23.66 -9.19
CA ASP A 58 20.03 24.02 -8.31
C ASP A 58 20.94 22.84 -7.96
N GLU A 59 22.15 23.13 -7.47
CA GLU A 59 23.17 22.11 -7.17
C GLU A 59 22.68 21.07 -6.14
N SER A 60 21.89 21.50 -5.14
CA SER A 60 21.34 20.58 -4.15
C SER A 60 20.32 19.61 -4.77
N SER A 61 19.53 20.09 -5.72
CA SER A 61 18.60 19.25 -6.49
C SER A 61 19.33 18.25 -7.40
N LEU A 62 20.43 18.65 -8.05
CA LEU A 62 21.24 17.76 -8.89
C LEU A 62 21.89 16.64 -8.08
N LYS A 63 22.42 16.97 -6.89
CA LYS A 63 22.95 15.97 -5.96
C LYS A 63 21.87 14.97 -5.55
N LEU A 64 20.71 15.45 -5.13
CA LEU A 64 19.61 14.59 -4.69
C LEU A 64 19.09 13.68 -5.81
N ARG A 65 19.02 14.19 -7.05
CA ARG A 65 18.69 13.38 -8.23
C ARG A 65 19.68 12.25 -8.44
N LYS A 66 20.98 12.49 -8.26
CA LYS A 66 21.99 11.43 -8.31
C LYS A 66 21.75 10.39 -7.23
N ASP A 67 21.49 10.83 -6.00
CA ASP A 67 21.25 9.94 -4.85
C ASP A 67 19.97 9.09 -5.05
N TYR A 68 18.95 9.63 -5.74
CA TYR A 68 17.70 8.94 -6.06
C TYR A 68 17.70 8.23 -7.42
N ALA A 69 18.86 8.17 -8.10
CA ALA A 69 19.03 7.56 -9.43
C ALA A 69 18.08 8.14 -10.51
N PHE A 70 17.79 9.44 -10.44
CA PHE A 70 17.06 10.14 -11.50
C PHE A 70 17.97 10.38 -12.71
N PRO A 71 17.43 10.34 -13.94
CA PRO A 71 18.20 10.74 -15.12
C PRO A 71 18.66 12.20 -14.99
N LEU A 72 19.96 12.47 -15.15
CA LEU A 72 20.48 13.83 -14.95
C LEU A 72 20.09 14.79 -16.08
N ASN A 73 19.93 14.28 -17.31
CA ASN A 73 19.68 15.09 -18.50
C ASN A 73 18.18 15.16 -18.89
N SER A 74 17.30 14.44 -18.21
CA SER A 74 15.85 14.45 -18.47
C SER A 74 15.13 15.08 -17.30
N VAL A 75 14.62 16.30 -17.51
CA VAL A 75 13.91 17.09 -16.49
C VAL A 75 12.52 17.45 -16.99
N LEU A 76 11.60 17.69 -16.05
CA LEU A 76 10.28 18.21 -16.39
C LEU A 76 10.37 19.72 -16.66
N ASN A 77 9.46 20.23 -17.49
CA ASN A 77 9.22 21.67 -17.52
C ASN A 77 8.54 22.11 -16.22
N GLU A 78 8.50 23.42 -15.96
CA GLU A 78 7.99 23.94 -14.70
C GLU A 78 6.49 23.70 -14.50
N GLN A 79 5.70 23.69 -15.57
CA GLN A 79 4.26 23.44 -15.49
C GLN A 79 3.97 21.98 -15.11
N ASP A 80 4.63 21.03 -15.77
CA ASP A 80 4.47 19.59 -15.50
C ASP A 80 4.95 19.25 -14.10
N ALA A 81 6.07 19.84 -13.66
CA ALA A 81 6.57 19.66 -12.30
C ALA A 81 5.58 20.18 -11.24
N ARG A 82 4.89 21.31 -11.51
CA ARG A 82 3.83 21.84 -10.64
C ARG A 82 2.62 20.91 -10.58
N GLN A 83 2.18 20.37 -11.72
CA GLN A 83 1.05 19.45 -11.79
C GLN A 83 1.35 18.13 -11.07
N LEU A 84 2.52 17.53 -11.31
CA LEU A 84 2.97 16.32 -10.61
C LEU A 84 3.06 16.53 -9.09
N THR A 85 3.58 17.69 -8.69
CA THR A 85 3.67 18.04 -7.26
C THR A 85 2.28 18.21 -6.64
N ALA A 86 1.32 18.82 -7.36
CA ALA A 86 -0.06 18.91 -6.91
C ALA A 86 -0.70 17.51 -6.75
N PHE A 87 -0.40 16.57 -7.66
CA PHE A 87 -0.81 15.18 -7.52
C PHE A 87 -0.24 14.53 -6.25
N PHE A 88 1.05 14.74 -5.92
CA PHE A 88 1.62 14.26 -4.65
C PHE A 88 0.97 14.88 -3.42
N CYS A 89 0.64 16.17 -3.45
CA CYS A 89 -0.13 16.80 -2.37
C CYS A 89 -1.52 16.17 -2.22
N TRP A 90 -2.18 15.82 -3.33
CA TRP A 90 -3.47 15.14 -3.32
C TRP A 90 -3.39 13.72 -2.76
N THR A 91 -2.40 12.92 -3.17
CA THR A 91 -2.21 11.56 -2.63
C THR A 91 -1.90 11.60 -1.13
N ALA A 92 -1.06 12.55 -0.69
CA ALA A 92 -0.76 12.76 0.72
C ALA A 92 -1.99 13.23 1.51
N TRP A 93 -2.83 14.10 0.94
CA TRP A 93 -4.10 14.50 1.55
C TRP A 93 -5.02 13.28 1.75
N ALA A 94 -5.19 12.45 0.73
CA ALA A 94 -6.02 11.24 0.82
C ALA A 94 -5.47 10.26 1.88
N ALA A 95 -4.14 10.15 1.99
CA ALA A 95 -3.49 9.23 2.89
C ALA A 95 -3.70 9.52 4.39
N VAL A 96 -3.99 10.78 4.74
CA VAL A 96 -4.12 11.24 6.13
C VAL A 96 -5.53 11.69 6.51
N THR A 97 -6.37 12.01 5.52
CA THR A 97 -7.71 12.55 5.75
C THR A 97 -8.70 11.42 5.97
N ASN A 98 -9.48 11.48 7.04
CA ASN A 98 -10.53 10.51 7.35
C ASN A 98 -11.58 10.45 6.24
N ARG A 99 -12.09 9.26 5.94
CA ARG A 99 -13.24 9.12 5.04
C ARG A 99 -14.50 9.74 5.69
N PRO A 100 -15.50 10.15 4.90
CA PRO A 100 -16.76 10.61 5.46
C PRO A 100 -17.38 9.54 6.37
N ASN A 101 -17.76 9.94 7.58
CA ASN A 101 -18.36 9.07 8.60
C ASN A 101 -17.47 7.90 9.08
N ASP A 102 -16.15 8.02 8.94
CA ASP A 102 -15.17 7.01 9.36
C ASP A 102 -14.04 7.68 10.19
N ASP A 103 -13.34 6.92 11.01
CA ASP A 103 -12.17 7.38 11.79
C ASP A 103 -10.83 7.03 11.11
N VAL A 104 -10.90 6.24 10.03
CA VAL A 104 -9.77 5.81 9.20
C VAL A 104 -9.63 6.67 7.93
N SER A 105 -8.39 6.88 7.46
CA SER A 105 -8.13 7.63 6.23
C SER A 105 -8.56 6.92 4.94
N TYR A 106 -8.59 7.62 3.80
CA TYR A 106 -8.98 7.02 2.51
C TYR A 106 -8.15 5.79 2.13
N THR A 107 -6.89 5.73 2.56
CA THR A 107 -5.93 4.65 2.32
C THR A 107 -5.85 3.65 3.47
N SER A 108 -6.85 3.62 4.35
CA SER A 108 -6.87 2.72 5.51
C SER A 108 -5.72 2.98 6.52
N ASN A 109 -5.43 4.26 6.81
CA ASN A 109 -4.32 4.73 7.66
C ASN A 109 -2.92 4.38 7.14
N TRP A 110 -2.76 4.13 5.85
CA TRP A 110 -1.45 3.99 5.20
C TRP A 110 -0.97 5.34 4.61
N PRO A 111 0.32 5.70 4.64
CA PRO A 111 1.46 4.97 5.21
C PRO A 111 1.55 5.16 6.73
N HIS A 112 2.33 4.30 7.41
CA HIS A 112 2.56 4.40 8.84
C HIS A 112 3.24 5.73 9.20
N ASP A 113 2.52 6.56 9.96
CA ASP A 113 3.00 7.84 10.47
C ASP A 113 2.23 8.21 11.75
N PRO A 114 2.80 7.93 12.94
CA PRO A 114 2.15 8.23 14.22
C PRO A 114 1.90 9.72 14.45
N LEU A 115 2.64 10.62 13.82
CA LEU A 115 2.46 12.07 13.97
C LEU A 115 1.06 12.48 13.49
N VAL A 116 0.66 11.98 12.32
CA VAL A 116 -0.65 12.27 11.71
C VAL A 116 -1.74 11.26 12.12
N GLY A 117 -1.42 10.34 13.03
CA GLY A 117 -2.36 9.32 13.53
C GLY A 117 -2.55 8.13 12.61
N ASN A 118 -1.69 7.95 11.60
CA ASN A 118 -1.71 6.78 10.74
C ASN A 118 -1.09 5.58 11.46
N THR A 119 -1.96 4.79 12.07
CA THR A 119 -1.65 3.53 12.74
C THR A 119 -2.63 2.45 12.28
N PRO A 120 -2.25 1.16 12.33
CA PRO A 120 -3.16 0.07 11.95
C PRO A 120 -4.47 0.15 12.72
N SER A 121 -5.60 0.12 12.01
CA SER A 121 -6.91 0.10 12.65
C SER A 121 -7.17 -1.25 13.31
N ALA A 122 -8.05 -1.26 14.32
CA ALA A 122 -8.47 -2.50 14.98
C ALA A 122 -9.05 -3.52 13.97
N SER A 123 -9.78 -3.03 12.96
CA SER A 123 -10.33 -3.86 11.87
C SER A 123 -9.24 -4.57 11.07
N ILE A 124 -8.16 -3.88 10.70
CA ILE A 124 -7.03 -4.49 9.97
C ILE A 124 -6.42 -5.63 10.79
N LEU A 125 -6.16 -5.40 12.07
CA LEU A 125 -5.57 -6.42 12.94
C LEU A 125 -6.49 -7.64 13.11
N MET A 126 -7.79 -7.40 13.26
CA MET A 126 -8.80 -8.46 13.36
C MET A 126 -8.85 -9.32 12.09
N TRP A 127 -8.92 -8.70 10.91
CA TRP A 127 -8.98 -9.43 9.65
C TRP A 127 -7.67 -10.15 9.31
N SER A 128 -6.52 -9.62 9.72
CA SER A 128 -5.24 -10.33 9.63
C SER A 128 -5.22 -11.61 10.47
N LEU A 129 -5.77 -11.59 11.69
CA LEU A 129 -5.86 -12.80 12.51
C LEU A 129 -6.83 -13.82 11.91
N ILE A 130 -8.00 -13.35 11.47
CA ILE A 130 -9.03 -14.20 10.85
C ILE A 130 -8.49 -14.87 9.57
N SER A 131 -7.72 -14.16 8.73
CA SER A 131 -7.17 -14.74 7.51
C SER A 131 -6.18 -15.87 7.77
N ILE A 132 -5.36 -15.75 8.81
CA ILE A 132 -4.44 -16.82 9.25
C ILE A 132 -5.23 -18.04 9.70
N LEU A 133 -6.27 -17.85 10.52
CA LEU A 133 -7.11 -18.95 11.00
C LEU A 133 -7.84 -19.64 9.85
N MET A 134 -8.38 -18.88 8.90
CA MET A 134 -9.04 -19.44 7.71
C MET A 134 -8.06 -20.20 6.82
N LEU A 135 -6.83 -19.70 6.65
CA LEU A 135 -5.78 -20.40 5.91
C LEU A 135 -5.45 -21.75 6.54
N LEU A 136 -5.22 -21.78 7.86
CA LEU A 136 -4.92 -23.02 8.59
C LEU A 136 -6.09 -24.00 8.54
N ALA A 137 -7.32 -23.52 8.71
CA ALA A 137 -8.52 -24.33 8.58
C ALA A 137 -8.66 -24.91 7.16
N GLY A 138 -8.40 -24.11 6.12
CA GLY A 138 -8.42 -24.55 4.73
C GLY A 138 -7.36 -25.62 4.42
N ILE A 139 -6.12 -25.44 4.90
CA ILE A 139 -5.07 -26.45 4.77
C ILE A 139 -5.48 -27.74 5.47
N GLY A 140 -5.96 -27.66 6.72
CA GLY A 140 -6.42 -28.82 7.47
C GLY A 140 -7.58 -29.55 6.78
N TRP A 141 -8.53 -28.81 6.23
CA TRP A 141 -9.65 -29.35 5.47
C TRP A 141 -9.19 -30.10 4.21
N ILE A 142 -8.27 -29.52 3.44
CA ILE A 142 -7.73 -30.16 2.22
C ILE A 142 -6.96 -31.43 2.57
N VAL A 143 -6.11 -31.39 3.61
CA VAL A 143 -5.35 -32.56 4.06
C VAL A 143 -6.28 -33.68 4.54
N TRP A 144 -7.30 -33.34 5.34
CA TRP A 144 -8.30 -34.31 5.79
C TRP A 144 -9.07 -34.92 4.62
N TYR A 145 -9.54 -34.08 3.70
CA TYR A 145 -10.28 -34.54 2.52
C TYR A 145 -9.42 -35.47 1.66
N TYR A 146 -8.17 -35.07 1.40
CA TYR A 146 -7.21 -35.89 0.67
C TYR A 146 -7.01 -37.24 1.35
N ALA A 147 -6.68 -37.25 2.66
CA ALA A 147 -6.45 -38.49 3.40
C ALA A 147 -7.67 -39.43 3.38
N ARG A 148 -8.89 -38.89 3.46
CA ARG A 148 -10.13 -39.68 3.40
C ARG A 148 -10.37 -40.28 2.01
N GLN A 149 -10.08 -39.53 0.94
CA GLN A 149 -10.31 -39.97 -0.43
C GLN A 149 -9.16 -40.79 -1.00
N PHE A 150 -7.98 -40.71 -0.40
CA PHE A 150 -6.76 -41.33 -0.90
C PHE A 150 -6.91 -42.84 -1.10
N ASP A 151 -7.57 -43.56 -0.19
CA ASP A 151 -7.82 -45.00 -0.35
C ASP A 151 -8.76 -45.30 -1.53
N VAL A 152 -9.83 -44.51 -1.71
CA VAL A 152 -10.79 -44.66 -2.82
C VAL A 152 -10.12 -44.39 -4.17
N TRP A 153 -9.28 -43.35 -4.24
CA TRP A 153 -8.54 -43.04 -5.45
C TRP A 153 -7.47 -44.08 -5.75
N ARG A 154 -6.82 -44.64 -4.73
CA ARG A 154 -5.81 -45.69 -4.90
C ARG A 154 -6.41 -46.98 -5.45
N GLU A 155 -7.61 -47.37 -5.00
CA GLU A 155 -8.32 -48.53 -5.53
C GLU A 155 -8.58 -48.44 -7.04
N HIS A 156 -8.78 -47.23 -7.57
CA HIS A 156 -8.94 -46.99 -9.01
C HIS A 156 -7.60 -46.72 -9.75
N GLN A 157 -6.48 -46.65 -9.03
CA GLN A 157 -5.14 -46.45 -9.61
C GLN A 157 -4.31 -47.73 -9.68
N GLU A 158 -4.60 -48.74 -8.85
CA GLU A 158 -4.00 -50.06 -9.03
C GLU A 158 -4.55 -50.69 -10.31
N PRO A 159 -3.72 -50.96 -11.33
CA PRO A 159 -4.21 -51.62 -12.53
C PRO A 159 -4.73 -53.00 -12.13
N ALA A 160 -5.91 -53.39 -12.61
CA ALA A 160 -6.53 -54.68 -12.30
C ALA A 160 -5.62 -55.90 -12.59
N HIS A 161 -4.56 -55.70 -13.37
CA HIS A 161 -3.57 -56.70 -13.77
C HIS A 161 -2.13 -56.40 -13.32
N GLY A 162 -1.92 -55.43 -12.41
CA GLY A 162 -0.60 -55.02 -11.93
C GLY A 162 0.12 -54.02 -12.84
N TYR A 163 1.34 -53.63 -12.46
CA TYR A 163 2.13 -52.64 -13.20
C TYR A 163 2.45 -53.12 -14.62
N ALA A 164 2.38 -52.20 -15.60
CA ALA A 164 2.74 -52.46 -16.98
C ALA A 164 4.19 -52.99 -17.07
N GLN A 165 4.36 -54.13 -17.73
CA GLN A 165 5.67 -54.76 -17.93
C GLN A 165 6.42 -54.19 -19.15
N GLU A 166 5.71 -53.45 -20.00
CA GLU A 166 6.24 -52.85 -21.23
C GLU A 166 5.78 -51.40 -21.34
N ASP A 167 6.64 -50.55 -21.91
CA ASP A 167 6.35 -49.14 -22.11
C ASP A 167 5.48 -48.94 -23.36
N MET A 168 4.20 -48.64 -23.16
CA MET A 168 3.23 -48.42 -24.24
C MET A 168 3.57 -47.21 -25.12
N MET A 169 4.42 -46.28 -24.65
CA MET A 169 4.89 -45.15 -25.47
C MET A 169 5.88 -45.61 -26.54
N THR A 170 6.58 -46.73 -26.32
CA THR A 170 7.56 -47.28 -27.29
C THR A 170 6.92 -48.11 -28.40
N THR A 171 5.70 -48.61 -28.17
CA THR A 171 4.94 -49.43 -29.13
C THR A 171 3.79 -48.66 -29.81
N MET A 172 3.55 -47.40 -29.42
CA MET A 172 2.53 -46.56 -30.02
C MET A 172 2.93 -46.11 -31.44
N HIS A 173 2.00 -46.28 -32.38
CA HIS A 173 2.19 -45.80 -33.75
C HIS A 173 2.07 -44.27 -33.80
N ILE A 174 3.21 -43.57 -33.89
CA ILE A 174 3.23 -42.10 -33.95
C ILE A 174 2.55 -41.63 -35.24
N THR A 175 1.51 -40.80 -35.10
CA THR A 175 0.82 -40.20 -36.23
C THR A 175 1.61 -39.00 -36.76
N PRO A 176 1.57 -38.67 -38.07
CA PRO A 176 2.38 -37.61 -38.68
C PRO A 176 2.23 -36.19 -38.10
N SER A 177 1.25 -35.94 -37.23
CA SER A 177 1.00 -34.63 -36.59
C SER A 177 1.49 -34.55 -35.14
N MET A 178 2.01 -35.64 -34.58
CA MET A 178 2.69 -35.68 -33.28
C MET A 178 4.19 -35.51 -33.47
#